data_AF-A0A1Y1Q3Z5-F1
#
_entry.id   AF-A0A1Y1Q3Z5-F1
#
_cell.length_a   1.000
_cell.length_b   1.000
_cell.length_c   1.000
_cell.angle_alpha   90.00
_cell.angle_beta   90.00
_cell.angle_gamma   90.00
#
_symmetry.space_group_name_H-M   'P 1'
#
loop_
_entity.id
_entity.type
_entity.pdbx_description
1 polymer ?
#
loop_
_entity_poly.entity_id
_entity_poly.type
_entity_poly.pdbx_seq_one_letter_code
_entity_poly.pdbx_strand_id
1 'polypeptide(L)'
;MKTKMEQLDLFTLKPVPLVLKGGYAGRPGWGPEGETCKTCEYYTLVKHHDYTYRKCWLIKTNWTNGKGTDIKASAPVCQFWESGND
;
A
#
# COMPACT_ATOMS: atom_id res chain seq x y z
N MET A 1 -35.05 -29.07 3.60
CA MET A 1 -34.61 -27.70 3.25
C MET A 1 -33.10 -27.66 3.38
N LYS A 2 -32.35 -27.65 2.28
CA LYS A 2 -30.89 -27.62 2.33
C LYS A 2 -30.47 -26.17 2.56
N THR A 3 -30.00 -25.85 3.76
CA THR A 3 -29.46 -24.53 4.11
C THR A 3 -28.23 -24.30 3.23
N LYS A 4 -28.34 -23.38 2.27
CA LYS A 4 -27.25 -22.98 1.39
C LYS A 4 -26.27 -22.16 2.23
N MET A 5 -25.33 -22.83 2.89
CA MET A 5 -24.17 -22.17 3.46
C MET A 5 -23.35 -21.70 2.26
N GLU A 6 -23.49 -20.43 1.91
CA GLU A 6 -22.70 -19.79 0.86
C GLU A 6 -21.23 -19.95 1.20
N GLN A 7 -20.58 -20.77 0.40
CA GLN A 7 -19.15 -21.00 0.37
C GLN A 7 -18.50 -19.64 0.12
N LEU A 8 -17.86 -19.06 1.14
CA LEU A 8 -16.98 -17.91 0.95
C LEU A 8 -15.84 -18.38 0.04
N ASP A 9 -15.99 -18.13 -1.26
CA ASP A 9 -14.98 -18.49 -2.24
C ASP A 9 -13.71 -17.71 -1.91
N LEU A 10 -12.61 -18.43 -1.66
CA LEU A 10 -11.29 -17.87 -1.37
C LEU A 10 -10.82 -16.86 -2.44
N PHE A 11 -11.43 -16.90 -3.64
CA PHE A 11 -11.23 -15.97 -4.76
C PHE A 11 -11.93 -14.61 -4.61
N THR A 12 -12.81 -14.42 -3.63
CA THR A 12 -13.49 -13.13 -3.37
C THR A 12 -12.83 -12.29 -2.29
N LEU A 13 -11.91 -12.87 -1.51
CA LEU A 13 -11.15 -12.11 -0.51
C LEU A 13 -10.03 -11.33 -1.20
N LYS A 14 -10.26 -10.04 -1.42
CA LYS A 14 -9.18 -9.13 -1.82
C LYS A 14 -8.07 -9.20 -0.75
N PRO A 15 -6.80 -9.39 -1.14
CA PRO A 15 -5.71 -9.37 -0.18
C PRO A 15 -5.69 -8.03 0.55
N VAL A 16 -5.74 -8.07 1.88
CA VAL A 16 -5.67 -6.86 2.70
C VAL A 16 -4.21 -6.44 2.83
N PRO A 17 -3.87 -5.16 2.61
CA PRO A 17 -2.55 -4.63 2.90
C PRO A 17 -2.12 -4.94 4.33
N LEU A 18 -1.08 -5.76 4.48
CA LEU A 18 -0.43 -5.93 5.77
C LEU A 18 0.57 -4.79 5.91
N VAL A 19 0.43 -3.97 6.96
CA VAL A 19 1.41 -2.92 7.25
C VAL A 19 2.74 -3.57 7.58
N LEU A 20 3.64 -3.59 6.60
CA LEU A 20 4.99 -4.07 6.83
C LEU A 20 5.81 -3.02 7.58
N LYS A 21 6.88 -3.47 8.24
CA LYS A 21 7.88 -2.58 8.83
C LYS A 21 8.30 -1.54 7.78
N GLY A 22 8.12 -0.26 8.11
CA GLY A 22 8.46 0.86 7.23
C GLY A 22 7.30 1.51 6.47
N GLY A 23 6.04 1.20 6.77
CA GLY A 23 4.89 1.96 6.24
C GLY A 23 4.48 1.58 4.80
N TYR A 24 4.88 0.41 4.34
CA TYR A 24 4.44 -0.14 3.05
C TYR A 24 3.17 -0.97 3.22
N ALA A 25 2.28 -0.87 2.24
CA ALA A 25 1.07 -1.70 2.13
C ALA A 25 1.36 -3.19 1.88
N GLY A 26 2.51 -3.48 1.27
CA GLY A 26 2.97 -4.82 0.94
C GLY A 26 4.49 -4.88 0.87
N ARG A 27 5.04 -6.00 0.40
CA ARG A 27 6.50 -6.24 0.38
C ARG A 27 7.13 -5.53 -0.81
N PRO A 28 8.06 -4.58 -0.61
CA PRO A 28 8.81 -4.00 -1.73
C PRO A 28 9.52 -5.08 -2.55
N GLY A 29 9.47 -4.97 -3.88
CA GLY A 29 10.04 -5.94 -4.83
C GLY A 29 9.09 -7.08 -5.21
N TRP A 30 7.81 -6.99 -4.86
CA TRP A 30 6.77 -7.98 -5.22
C TRP A 30 5.76 -7.45 -6.25
N GLY A 31 5.91 -6.20 -6.69
CA GLY A 31 5.20 -5.69 -7.86
C GLY A 31 6.04 -5.81 -9.14
N PRO A 32 5.63 -5.16 -10.24
CA PRO A 32 6.34 -5.18 -11.51
C PRO A 32 7.82 -4.77 -11.40
N GLU A 33 8.69 -5.48 -12.13
CA GLU A 33 10.12 -5.18 -12.16
C GLU A 33 10.38 -3.83 -12.82
N GLY A 34 11.33 -3.07 -12.28
CA GLY A 34 11.69 -1.73 -12.77
C GLY A 34 10.83 -0.59 -12.20
N GLU A 35 9.65 -0.88 -11.66
CA GLU A 35 8.77 0.12 -11.06
C GLU A 35 9.17 0.46 -9.62
N THR A 36 8.95 1.71 -9.23
CA THR A 36 9.27 2.21 -7.88
C THR A 36 8.05 2.81 -7.19
N CYS A 37 8.05 2.92 -5.87
CA CYS A 37 6.93 3.54 -5.17
C CYS A 37 6.57 4.91 -5.74
N LYS A 38 7.53 5.67 -6.29
CA LYS A 38 7.27 6.97 -6.95
C LYS A 38 6.29 6.90 -8.13
N THR A 39 6.22 5.77 -8.85
CA THR A 39 5.33 5.57 -10.01
C THR A 39 4.01 4.90 -9.64
N CYS A 40 3.81 4.61 -8.35
CA CYS A 40 2.60 4.00 -7.82
C CYS A 40 1.53 5.07 -7.60
N GLU A 41 0.29 4.80 -8.03
CA GLU A 41 -0.89 5.64 -7.77
C GLU A 41 -1.07 5.96 -6.27
N TYR A 42 -0.71 5.02 -5.41
CA TYR A 42 -0.88 5.15 -3.96
C TYR A 42 0.26 5.91 -3.25
N TYR A 43 1.24 6.44 -3.98
CA TYR A 43 2.31 7.23 -3.40
C TYR A 43 1.83 8.65 -3.13
N THR A 44 1.83 9.05 -1.86
CA THR A 44 1.28 10.33 -1.42
C THR A 44 2.33 11.16 -0.69
N LEU A 45 2.36 12.45 -0.96
CA LEU A 45 3.07 13.44 -0.17
C LEU A 45 2.10 14.10 0.82
N VAL A 46 2.39 13.99 2.11
CA VAL A 46 1.54 14.53 3.17
C VAL A 46 2.32 15.64 3.88
N LYS A 47 1.73 16.83 3.95
CA LYS A 47 2.29 17.95 4.71
C LYS A 47 1.80 17.91 6.15
N HIS A 48 2.72 18.07 7.10
CA HIS A 48 2.41 18.19 8.52
C HIS A 48 3.44 19.10 9.18
N HIS A 49 2.97 20.26 9.69
CA HIS A 49 3.82 21.40 10.05
C HIS A 49 4.78 21.75 8.90
N ASP A 50 6.07 21.92 9.21
CA ASP A 50 7.12 22.27 8.24
C ASP A 50 7.69 21.06 7.48
N TYR A 51 7.14 19.86 7.70
CA TYR A 51 7.63 18.62 7.12
C TYR A 51 6.69 18.08 6.03
N THR A 52 7.29 17.48 5.01
CA THR A 52 6.59 16.68 4.00
C THR A 52 7.01 15.22 4.14
N TYR A 53 6.04 14.35 4.37
CA TYR A 53 6.21 12.92 4.54
C TYR A 53 5.78 12.16 3.29
N ARG A 54 6.52 11.11 2.95
CA ARG A 54 6.20 10.20 1.83
C ARG A 54 5.47 9.00 2.38
N LYS A 55 4.22 8.80 1.99
CA LYS A 55 3.36 7.78 2.58
C LYS A 55 2.68 6.92 1.50
N CYS A 56 2.29 5.71 1.87
CA CYS A 56 1.41 4.87 1.04
C CYS A 56 -0.06 5.06 1.46
N TRP A 57 -0.92 5.47 0.53
CA TRP A 57 -2.34 5.75 0.79
C TRP A 57 -3.12 4.54 1.29
N LEU A 58 -2.78 3.34 0.81
CA LEU A 58 -3.44 2.09 1.20
C LEU A 58 -3.36 1.78 2.70
N ILE A 59 -2.41 2.39 3.43
CA ILE A 59 -2.25 2.22 4.89
C ILE A 59 -2.53 3.52 5.66
N LYS A 60 -3.33 4.43 5.09
CA LYS A 60 -3.60 5.75 5.68
C LYS A 60 -4.06 5.70 7.14
N THR A 61 -4.88 4.71 7.49
CA THR A 61 -5.36 4.48 8.86
C THR A 61 -4.23 4.17 9.86
N ASN A 62 -3.07 3.73 9.39
CA ASN A 62 -1.91 3.40 10.21
C ASN A 62 -0.83 4.49 10.19
N TRP A 63 -1.04 5.61 9.49
CA TRP A 63 -0.04 6.66 9.44
C TRP A 63 0.21 7.27 10.82
N THR A 64 1.49 7.43 11.14
CA THR A 64 1.92 8.24 12.29
C THR A 64 2.07 9.70 11.89
N ASN A 65 1.98 10.62 12.85
CA ASN A 65 2.25 12.07 12.68
C ASN A 65 3.74 12.40 12.47
N GLY A 66 4.54 11.45 11.97
CA GLY A 66 5.98 11.55 11.81
C GLY A 66 6.53 10.49 10.86
N LYS A 67 7.86 10.34 10.83
CA LYS A 67 8.60 9.48 9.88
C LYS A 67 8.40 7.96 10.07
N GLY A 68 7.69 7.52 11.11
CA GLY A 68 7.56 6.10 11.47
C GLY A 68 6.91 5.23 10.38
N THR A 69 6.10 5.84 9.51
CA THR A 69 5.47 5.19 8.35
C THR A 69 5.90 5.79 7.02
N ASP A 70 7.08 6.41 6.96
CA ASP A 70 7.60 6.96 5.71
C ASP A 70 8.13 5.86 4.79
N ILE A 71 7.72 5.93 3.52
CA ILE A 71 8.22 5.06 2.46
C ILE A 71 9.29 5.78 1.62
N LYS A 72 10.17 5.01 0.99
CA LYS A 72 11.16 5.54 0.05
C LYS A 72 10.55 5.60 -1.35
N ALA A 73 10.67 6.75 -2.01
CA ALA A 73 10.25 6.90 -3.41
C ALA A 73 10.98 5.92 -4.35
N SER A 74 12.25 5.62 -4.05
CA SER A 74 13.08 4.67 -4.79
C SER A 74 12.92 3.20 -4.38
N ALA A 75 12.06 2.89 -3.40
CA ALA A 75 11.80 1.49 -3.07
C ALA A 75 11.12 0.81 -4.26
N PRO A 76 11.48 -0.45 -4.56
CA PRO A 76 10.76 -1.23 -5.56
C PRO A 76 9.31 -1.42 -5.11
N VAL A 77 8.40 -1.48 -6.06
CA VAL A 77 6.97 -1.54 -5.79
C VAL A 77 6.54 -2.84 -5.12
N CYS A 78 5.43 -2.80 -4.40
CA CYS A 78 4.83 -3.97 -3.78
C CYS A 78 3.74 -4.58 -4.66
N GLN A 79 3.20 -5.72 -4.24
CA GLN A 79 2.14 -6.44 -4.96
C GLN A 79 0.82 -5.69 -5.14
N PHE A 80 0.62 -4.56 -4.42
CA PHE A 80 -0.55 -3.69 -4.53
C PHE A 80 -0.31 -2.48 -5.44
N TRP A 81 0.72 -2.54 -6.28
CA TRP A 81 1.03 -1.47 -7.20
C TRP A 81 -0.06 -1.30 -8.23
N GLU A 82 -0.41 -0.04 -8.48
CA GLU A 82 -1.21 0.39 -9.61
C GLU A 82 -0.45 1.52 -10.28
N SER A 83 -0.43 1.53 -11.62
CA SER A 83 0.21 2.58 -12.40
C SER A 83 -0.49 3.90 -12.09
N GLY A 84 0.27 4.87 -11.57
CA GLY A 84 -0.19 6.25 -11.54
C GLY A 84 -0.26 6.76 -12.96
N ASN A 85 -1.43 6.68 -13.57
CA ASN A 85 -1.68 7.30 -14.87
C ASN A 85 -2.13 8.73 -14.60
N ASP A 86 -1.29 9.69 -15.03
CA ASP A 86 -1.58 11.13 -15.05
C ASP A 86 -2.94 11.46 -15.71
#